data_AF-A0A497XSP2-F1
#
_entry.id   AF-A0A497XSP2-F1
#
_cell.length_a   1.000
_cell.length_b   1.000
_cell.length_c   1.000
_cell.angle_alpha   90.00
_cell.angle_beta   90.00
_cell.angle_gamma   90.00
#
_symmetry.space_group_name_H-M   'P 1'
#
loop_
_entity.id
_entity.type
_entity.pdbx_description
1 polymer ?
#
loop_
_entity_poly.entity_id
_entity_poly.type
_entity_poly.pdbx_seq_one_letter_code
_entity_poly.pdbx_strand_id
1 'polypeptide(L)'
;MVLSFIENLPSELRNQIISEYKSRERELEYLLKRKPDKYQWLEDEDVEVVKYLLSLGIFYRRVIDPISGSVEFTNRVNRLGVPNVKVGSIKLTPENLIELSSAVQEFERILNRFGFNARFFDFDRIEEFLQNIKELKERDKYES
;
A
#
# COMPACT_ATOMS: atom_id res chain seq x y z
N MET A 1 -8.03 -11.44 5.80
CA MET A 1 -8.00 -10.08 5.22
C MET A 1 -6.77 -9.84 4.34
N VAL A 2 -5.54 -9.92 4.85
CA VAL A 2 -4.31 -9.81 4.00
C VAL A 2 -4.24 -10.86 2.90
N LEU A 3 -4.72 -12.08 3.16
CA LEU A 3 -4.55 -13.24 2.29
C LEU A 3 -5.19 -13.05 0.90
N SER A 4 -6.35 -12.41 0.80
CA SER A 4 -7.04 -12.20 -0.48
C SER A 4 -6.27 -11.32 -1.46
N PHE A 5 -5.36 -10.46 -0.97
CA PHE A 5 -4.53 -9.62 -1.84
C PHE A 5 -3.29 -10.33 -2.39
N ILE A 6 -2.87 -11.42 -1.75
CA ILE A 6 -1.54 -12.00 -1.95
C ILE A 6 -1.56 -13.45 -2.44
N GLU A 7 -2.75 -14.03 -2.65
CA GLU A 7 -2.93 -15.41 -3.12
C GLU A 7 -2.18 -15.69 -4.43
N ASN A 8 -2.24 -14.75 -5.38
CA ASN A 8 -1.61 -14.88 -6.69
C ASN A 8 -0.19 -14.30 -6.76
N LEU A 9 0.40 -13.92 -5.61
CA LEU A 9 1.77 -13.39 -5.57
C LEU A 9 2.81 -14.51 -5.42
N PRO A 10 4.03 -14.29 -5.95
CA PRO A 10 5.16 -15.17 -5.70
C PRO A 10 5.39 -15.43 -4.20
N SER A 11 5.82 -16.65 -3.85
CA SER A 11 5.95 -17.09 -2.46
C SER A 11 6.83 -16.17 -1.61
N GLU A 12 7.94 -15.69 -2.17
CA GLU A 12 8.87 -14.80 -1.49
C GLU A 12 8.20 -13.48 -1.12
N LEU A 13 7.49 -12.86 -2.06
CA LEU A 13 6.79 -11.60 -1.86
C LEU A 13 5.63 -11.76 -0.87
N ARG A 14 4.87 -12.86 -1.00
CA ARG A 14 3.80 -13.21 -0.08
C ARG A 14 4.32 -13.32 1.36
N ASN A 15 5.44 -14.02 1.56
CA ASN A 15 6.04 -14.19 2.88
C ASN A 15 6.54 -12.86 3.46
N GLN A 16 7.10 -11.97 2.64
CA GLN A 16 7.50 -10.63 3.07
C GLN A 16 6.29 -9.82 3.54
N ILE A 17 5.21 -9.80 2.77
CA ILE A 17 3.97 -9.08 3.13
C ILE A 17 3.37 -9.64 4.42
N ILE A 18 3.26 -10.97 4.55
CA ILE A 18 2.72 -11.61 5.76
C ILE A 18 3.57 -11.28 6.98
N SER A 19 4.90 -11.36 6.85
CA SER A 19 5.82 -11.09 7.96
C SER A 19 5.73 -9.63 8.41
N GLU A 20 5.73 -8.69 7.46
CA GLU A 20 5.58 -7.28 7.76
C GLU A 20 4.25 -7.00 8.42
N TYR A 21 3.14 -7.50 7.86
CA TYR A 21 1.81 -7.32 8.43
C TYR A 21 1.75 -7.82 9.88
N LYS A 22 2.20 -9.04 10.15
CA LYS A 22 2.21 -9.59 11.53
C LYS A 22 3.08 -8.78 12.48
N SER A 23 4.17 -8.20 11.99
CA SER A 23 5.01 -7.31 12.80
C SER A 23 4.25 -6.02 13.15
N ARG A 24 3.66 -5.38 12.15
CA ARG A 24 2.94 -4.12 12.27
C ARG A 24 1.63 -4.24 13.06
N GLU A 25 0.91 -5.35 12.91
CA GLU A 25 -0.30 -5.65 13.68
C GLU A 25 0.01 -5.77 15.18
N ARG A 26 1.09 -6.47 15.54
CA ARG A 26 1.53 -6.55 16.95
C ARG A 26 1.93 -5.18 17.52
N GLU A 27 2.57 -4.35 16.71
CA GLU A 27 2.93 -2.98 17.09
C GLU A 27 1.69 -2.10 17.30
N LEU A 28 0.71 -2.19 16.40
CA LEU A 28 -0.59 -1.53 16.51
C LEU A 28 -1.31 -1.95 17.81
N GLU A 29 -1.49 -3.24 18.04
CA GLU A 29 -2.16 -3.77 19.23
C GLU A 29 -1.45 -3.33 20.52
N TYR A 30 -0.11 -3.31 20.51
CA TYR A 30 0.67 -2.82 21.64
C TYR A 30 0.40 -1.33 21.91
N LEU A 31 0.37 -0.49 20.87
CA LEU A 31 0.12 0.95 20.99
C LEU A 31 -1.28 1.25 21.52
N LEU A 32 -2.31 0.58 20.97
CA LEU A 32 -3.70 0.73 21.42
C LEU A 32 -3.84 0.35 22.90
N LYS A 33 -3.20 -0.75 23.33
CA LYS A 33 -3.24 -1.21 24.72
C LYS A 33 -2.47 -0.30 25.68
N ARG A 34 -1.33 0.26 25.26
CA ARG A 34 -0.42 1.01 26.15
C ARG A 34 -0.69 2.51 26.21
N LYS A 35 -1.36 3.07 25.20
CA LYS A 35 -1.66 4.51 25.11
C LYS A 35 -3.15 4.73 24.82
N PRO A 36 -4.06 4.20 25.64
CA PRO A 36 -5.50 4.27 25.38
C PRO A 36 -5.98 5.72 25.20
N ASP A 37 -5.54 6.65 26.06
CA ASP A 37 -5.95 8.07 25.99
C ASP A 37 -5.55 8.76 24.67
N LYS A 38 -4.41 8.35 24.07
CA LYS A 38 -3.93 8.89 22.79
C LYS A 38 -4.76 8.38 21.60
N TYR A 39 -5.24 7.14 21.70
CA TYR A 39 -5.92 6.44 20.61
C TYR A 39 -7.42 6.22 20.87
N GLN A 40 -7.99 6.90 21.89
CA GLN A 40 -9.42 6.83 22.25
C GLN A 40 -10.40 7.23 21.13
N TRP A 41 -9.89 7.86 20.06
CA TRP A 41 -10.68 8.22 18.88
C TRP A 41 -10.96 7.03 17.95
N LEU A 42 -10.25 5.90 18.16
CA LEU A 42 -10.53 4.62 17.52
C LEU A 42 -11.52 3.86 18.37
N GLU A 43 -12.71 3.63 17.82
CA GLU A 43 -13.68 2.74 18.44
C GLU A 43 -13.30 1.28 18.16
N ASP A 44 -13.77 0.34 18.98
CA ASP A 44 -13.42 -1.08 18.80
C ASP A 44 -13.83 -1.61 17.41
N GLU A 45 -14.90 -1.08 16.83
CA GLU A 45 -15.37 -1.39 15.48
C GLU A 45 -14.44 -0.84 14.37
N ASP A 46 -13.71 0.25 14.63
CA ASP A 46 -12.77 0.84 13.67
C ASP A 46 -11.48 0.01 13.56
N VAL A 47 -11.13 -0.78 14.58
CA VAL A 47 -9.84 -1.49 14.66
C VAL A 47 -9.66 -2.46 13.48
N GLU A 48 -10.72 -3.18 13.09
CA GLU A 48 -10.67 -4.09 11.95
C GLU A 48 -10.49 -3.34 10.63
N VAL A 49 -11.10 -2.16 10.49
CA VAL A 49 -10.90 -1.27 9.33
C VAL A 49 -9.46 -0.76 9.29
N VAL A 50 -8.89 -0.37 10.44
CA VAL A 50 -7.48 0.04 10.55
C VAL A 50 -6.55 -1.11 10.15
N LYS A 51 -6.80 -2.33 10.60
CA LYS A 51 -6.03 -3.52 10.21
C LYS A 51 -6.14 -3.80 8.71
N TYR A 52 -7.32 -3.62 8.12
CA TYR A 52 -7.51 -3.71 6.69
C TYR A 52 -6.69 -2.66 5.93
N LEU A 53 -6.78 -1.39 6.32
CA LEU A 53 -6.02 -0.30 5.70
C LEU A 53 -4.52 -0.49 5.87
N LEU A 54 -4.08 -1.05 7.00
CA LEU A 54 -2.68 -1.43 7.22
C LEU A 54 -2.23 -2.50 6.22
N SER A 55 -3.06 -3.53 6.01
CA SER A 55 -2.78 -4.55 5.00
C SER A 55 -2.71 -3.99 3.58
N LEU A 56 -3.62 -3.08 3.25
CA LEU A 56 -3.68 -2.40 1.96
C LEU A 56 -2.44 -1.53 1.74
N GLY A 57 -1.98 -0.82 2.77
CA GLY A 57 -0.76 0.00 2.69
C GLY A 57 0.51 -0.81 2.50
N ILE A 58 0.61 -1.95 3.18
CA ILE A 58 1.74 -2.88 2.98
C ILE A 58 1.70 -3.45 1.56
N PHE A 59 0.52 -3.82 1.05
CA PHE A 59 0.36 -4.26 -0.33
C PHE A 59 0.77 -3.18 -1.32
N TYR A 60 0.31 -1.94 -1.13
CA TYR A 60 0.70 -0.80 -1.96
C TYR A 60 2.22 -0.64 -2.01
N ARG A 61 2.89 -0.55 -0.85
CA ARG A 61 4.34 -0.37 -0.75
C ARG A 61 5.16 -1.53 -1.30
N ARG A 62 4.66 -2.78 -1.19
CA ARG A 62 5.40 -3.98 -1.62
C ARG A 62 5.13 -4.38 -3.06
N VAL A 63 4.02 -3.95 -3.64
CA VAL A 63 3.56 -4.42 -4.96
C VAL A 63 3.36 -3.25 -5.90
N ILE A 64 2.44 -2.33 -5.58
CA ILE A 64 2.02 -1.29 -6.50
C ILE A 64 3.10 -0.24 -6.73
N ASP A 65 3.73 0.25 -5.67
CA ASP A 65 4.76 1.30 -5.77
C ASP A 65 6.01 0.82 -6.55
N PRO A 66 6.57 -0.39 -6.30
CA PRO A 66 7.64 -0.94 -7.14
C PRO A 66 7.24 -1.14 -8.61
N ILE A 67 5.99 -1.55 -8.89
CA ILE A 67 5.49 -1.67 -10.26
C ILE A 67 5.46 -0.29 -10.93
N SER A 68 4.89 0.71 -10.26
CA SER A 68 4.82 2.08 -10.75
C SER A 68 6.21 2.63 -11.08
N GLY A 69 7.16 2.51 -10.14
CA GLY A 69 8.54 2.92 -10.35
C GLY A 69 9.23 2.18 -11.50
N SER A 70 8.98 0.89 -11.68
CA SER A 70 9.55 0.09 -12.77
C SER A 70 9.02 0.53 -14.14
N VAL A 71 7.73 0.84 -14.23
CA VAL A 71 7.10 1.36 -15.46
C VAL A 71 7.68 2.73 -15.81
N GLU A 72 7.74 3.64 -14.84
CA GLU A 72 8.33 4.97 -15.05
C GLU A 72 9.79 4.91 -15.50
N PHE A 73 10.59 4.12 -14.79
CA PHE A 73 12.01 3.93 -15.09
C PHE A 73 12.18 3.42 -16.52
N THR A 74 11.44 2.37 -16.89
CA THR A 74 11.54 1.76 -18.22
C THR A 74 11.11 2.72 -19.31
N ASN A 75 10.03 3.47 -19.10
CA ASN A 75 9.59 4.51 -20.04
C ASN A 75 10.65 5.60 -20.24
N ARG A 76 11.32 6.03 -19.17
CA ARG A 76 12.42 7.02 -19.25
C ARG A 76 13.60 6.46 -20.04
N VAL A 77 14.02 5.22 -19.76
CA VAL A 77 15.15 4.58 -20.46
C VAL A 77 14.85 4.35 -21.95
N ASN A 78 13.63 3.91 -22.28
CA ASN A 78 13.21 3.74 -23.67
C ASN A 78 13.24 5.06 -24.46
N ARG A 79 12.83 6.18 -23.83
CA ARG A 79 12.92 7.53 -24.44
C ARG A 79 14.35 7.98 -24.73
N LEU A 80 15.33 7.46 -23.99
CA LEU A 80 16.75 7.72 -24.21
C LEU A 80 17.35 6.84 -25.32
N GLY A 81 16.54 6.04 -26.02
CA GLY A 81 17.00 5.20 -27.12
C GLY A 81 17.74 3.94 -26.67
N VAL A 82 17.59 3.53 -25.41
CA VAL A 82 18.13 2.25 -24.90
C VAL A 82 17.01 1.22 -24.96
N PRO A 83 16.95 0.37 -26.01
CA PRO A 83 15.90 -0.62 -26.11
C PRO A 83 16.13 -1.78 -25.14
N ASN A 84 15.03 -2.34 -24.63
CA ASN A 84 14.98 -3.61 -23.90
C ASN A 84 15.53 -3.59 -22.47
N VAL A 85 14.93 -2.80 -21.59
CA VAL A 85 15.17 -2.90 -20.14
C VAL A 85 14.82 -4.30 -19.65
N LYS A 86 15.77 -4.94 -18.96
CA LYS A 86 15.57 -6.21 -18.28
C LYS A 86 15.50 -5.97 -16.78
N VAL A 87 14.53 -6.57 -16.12
CA VAL A 87 14.44 -6.64 -14.66
C VAL A 87 14.64 -8.10 -14.27
N GLY A 88 15.81 -8.40 -13.69
CA GLY A 88 16.25 -9.77 -13.49
C GLY A 88 16.37 -10.52 -14.83
N SER A 89 15.63 -11.62 -14.97
CA SER A 89 15.57 -12.43 -16.20
C SER A 89 14.47 -11.98 -17.18
N ILE A 90 13.58 -11.09 -16.75
CA ILE A 90 12.40 -10.67 -17.54
C ILE A 90 12.76 -9.47 -18.39
N LYS A 91 12.48 -9.57 -19.70
CA LYS A 91 12.53 -8.43 -20.61
C LYS A 91 11.17 -7.73 -20.55
N LEU A 92 11.15 -6.46 -20.16
CA LEU A 92 9.93 -5.67 -20.14
C LEU A 92 9.58 -5.24 -21.56
N THR A 93 8.54 -5.86 -22.13
CA THR A 93 8.01 -5.47 -23.43
C THR A 93 7.02 -4.30 -23.29
N PRO A 94 6.72 -3.57 -24.37
CA PRO A 94 5.67 -2.56 -24.35
C PRO A 94 4.32 -3.07 -23.81
N GLU A 95 3.96 -4.31 -24.15
CA GLU A 95 2.73 -4.95 -23.68
C GLU A 95 2.75 -5.16 -22.17
N ASN A 96 3.86 -5.66 -21.61
CA ASN A 96 3.99 -5.80 -20.15
C ASN A 96 3.91 -4.45 -19.44
N LEU A 97 4.50 -3.39 -20.01
CA LEU A 97 4.43 -2.06 -19.42
C LEU A 97 3.00 -1.51 -19.40
N ILE A 98 2.20 -1.78 -20.43
CA ILE A 98 0.79 -1.39 -20.50
C ILE A 98 -0.02 -2.14 -19.44
N GLU A 99 0.18 -3.45 -19.29
CA GLU A 99 -0.50 -4.26 -18.27
C GLU A 99 -0.17 -3.78 -16.85
N LEU A 100 1.13 -3.60 -16.57
CA LEU A 100 1.60 -3.10 -15.28
C LEU A 100 1.08 -1.69 -14.98
N SER A 101 1.12 -0.79 -15.97
CA SER A 101 0.57 0.57 -15.83
C SER A 101 -0.93 0.54 -15.58
N SER A 102 -1.66 -0.37 -16.22
CA SER A 102 -3.11 -0.50 -16.04
C SER A 102 -3.46 -0.99 -14.62
N ALA A 103 -2.68 -1.91 -14.07
CA ALA A 103 -2.84 -2.38 -12.70
C ALA A 103 -2.62 -1.25 -11.67
N VAL A 104 -1.59 -0.42 -11.87
CA VAL A 104 -1.34 0.76 -11.02
C VAL A 104 -2.50 1.76 -11.10
N GLN A 105 -2.95 2.09 -12.31
CA GLN A 105 -4.08 3.01 -12.52
C GLN A 105 -5.38 2.51 -11.90
N GLU A 106 -5.67 1.22 -12.01
CA GLU A 106 -6.85 0.62 -11.41
C GLU A 106 -6.80 0.66 -9.88
N PHE A 107 -5.63 0.40 -9.30
CA PHE A 107 -5.43 0.52 -7.86
C PHE A 107 -5.64 1.97 -7.38
N GLU A 108 -5.02 2.94 -8.05
CA GLU A 108 -5.20 4.37 -7.74
C GLU A 108 -6.66 4.81 -7.90
N ARG A 109 -7.36 4.30 -8.92
CA ARG A 109 -8.80 4.57 -9.12
C ARG A 109 -9.65 4.07 -7.96
N ILE A 110 -9.35 2.87 -7.46
CA ILE A 110 -10.02 2.31 -6.27
C ILE A 110 -9.75 3.20 -5.06
N LEU A 111 -8.49 3.56 -4.80
CA LEU A 111 -8.13 4.42 -3.67
C LEU A 111 -8.86 5.77 -3.72
N ASN A 112 -8.80 6.44 -4.88
CA ASN A 112 -9.43 7.74 -5.08
C ASN A 112 -10.95 7.69 -4.87
N ARG A 113 -11.61 6.58 -5.23
CA ARG A 113 -13.06 6.38 -4.98
C ARG A 113 -13.40 6.40 -3.49
N PHE A 114 -12.48 5.97 -2.64
CA PHE A 114 -12.64 5.97 -1.20
C PHE A 114 -11.93 7.17 -0.53
N GLY A 115 -11.55 8.20 -1.29
CA GLY A 115 -10.93 9.41 -0.74
C GLY A 115 -9.46 9.25 -0.32
N PHE A 116 -8.84 8.10 -0.59
CA PHE A 116 -7.42 7.88 -0.32
C PHE A 116 -6.56 8.35 -1.49
N ASN A 117 -5.41 8.94 -1.18
CA ASN A 117 -4.32 9.10 -2.14
C ASN A 117 -3.15 8.19 -1.75
N ALA A 118 -2.23 7.95 -2.68
CA ALA A 118 -1.05 7.11 -2.47
C ALA A 118 -0.21 7.50 -1.24
N ARG A 119 -0.10 8.80 -0.92
CA ARG A 119 0.70 9.29 0.23
C ARG A 119 0.14 8.85 1.58
N PHE A 120 -1.13 8.48 1.64
CA PHE A 120 -1.72 7.91 2.85
C PHE A 120 -0.97 6.66 3.34
N PHE A 121 -0.41 5.88 2.40
CA PHE A 121 0.32 4.65 2.68
C PHE A 121 1.83 4.84 2.81
N ASP A 122 2.32 6.08 2.74
CA ASP A 122 3.72 6.43 2.94
C ASP A 122 3.97 6.64 4.45
N PHE A 123 4.27 5.55 5.14
CA PHE A 123 4.58 5.56 6.57
C PHE A 123 5.69 4.58 6.90
N ASP A 124 6.58 4.97 7.81
CA ASP A 124 7.65 4.12 8.34
C ASP A 124 7.26 3.50 9.68
N ARG A 125 6.47 4.23 10.47
CA ARG A 125 6.04 3.86 11.83
C ARG A 125 4.52 3.73 11.93
N ILE A 126 4.05 2.88 12.84
CA ILE A 126 2.60 2.69 13.03
C ILE A 126 1.95 3.93 13.62
N GLU A 127 2.66 4.75 14.39
CA GLU A 127 2.13 6.02 14.84
C GLU A 127 1.85 7.01 13.71
N GLU A 128 2.66 7.02 12.65
CA GLU A 128 2.43 7.84 11.46
C GLU A 128 1.22 7.34 10.70
N PHE A 129 1.10 6.01 10.52
CA PHE A 129 -0.09 5.40 9.94
C PHE A 129 -1.37 5.76 10.72
N LEU A 130 -1.35 5.66 12.04
CA LEU A 130 -2.50 6.03 12.89
C LEU A 130 -2.82 7.53 12.83
N GLN A 131 -1.80 8.38 12.65
CA GLN A 131 -2.00 9.80 12.43
C GLN A 131 -2.69 10.06 11.08
N ASN A 132 -2.27 9.40 10.01
CA ASN A 132 -2.91 9.49 8.69
C ASN A 132 -4.39 9.06 8.76
N ILE A 133 -4.69 7.97 9.47
CA ILE A 133 -6.08 7.50 9.69
C ILE A 133 -6.90 8.57 10.43
N LYS A 134 -6.34 9.17 11.49
CA LYS A 134 -7.02 10.20 12.27
C LYS A 134 -7.35 11.41 11.41
N GLU A 135 -6.39 11.89 10.62
CA GLU A 135 -6.58 13.01 9.70
C GLU A 135 -7.66 12.74 8.67
N LEU A 136 -7.74 11.50 8.17
CA LEU A 136 -8.81 11.09 7.26
C LEU A 136 -10.18 11.11 7.94
N LYS A 137 -10.31 10.50 9.13
CA LYS A 137 -11.55 10.49 9.91
C LYS A 137 -12.02 11.90 10.28
N GLU A 138 -11.09 12.83 10.50
CA GLU A 138 -11.40 14.23 10.77
C GLU A 138 -11.89 14.96 9.51
N ARG A 139 -11.28 14.74 8.33
CA ARG A 139 -11.75 15.35 7.07
C ARG A 139 -13.19 14.96 6.73
N ASP A 140 -13.51 13.67 6.83
CA ASP A 140 -14.87 13.18 6.54
C ASP A 140 -15.92 13.86 7.44
N LYS A 141 -15.59 14.17 8.70
CA LYS A 141 -16.49 14.86 9.63
C LYS A 141 -16.77 16.32 9.28
N TYR A 142 -15.89 16.98 8.52
CA TYR A 142 -16.07 18.39 8.12
C TYR A 142 -16.68 18.54 6.73
N GLU A 143 -16.67 17.48 5.91
CA GLU A 143 -17.29 17.44 4.57
C GLU A 143 -18.71 16.82 4.58
N SER A 144 -19.17 16.32 5.74
CA SER A 144 -20.52 15.80 6.01
C SER A 144 -21.44 16.84 6.65
#